data_AF-A0A7X7PBF7-F1
#
_entry.id   AF-A0A7X7PBF7-F1
#
_cell.length_a   1.000
_cell.length_b   1.000
_cell.length_c   1.000
_cell.angle_alpha   90.00
_cell.angle_beta   90.00
_cell.angle_gamma   90.00
#
_symmetry.space_group_name_H-M   'P 1'
#
loop_
_entity.id
_entity.type
_entity.pdbx_description
1 polymer ?
#
loop_
_entity_poly.entity_id
_entity_poly.type
_entity_poly.pdbx_seq_one_letter_code
_entity_poly.pdbx_strand_id
1 'polypeptide(L)'
;MTWIQAIVLGAVQGLTEFLPISSSGHMRIVSAIFFGDDAGASFTAVTQLGTEAAVLVYFARDIARIVTAWFRGLFNREHRGDLDYRMGWYVIIGTIPVGVLGFLFKDEIRT
;
A
#
# COMPACT_ATOMS: atom_id res chain seq x y z
N MET A 1 8.70 9.40 -20.87
CA MET A 1 8.26 10.12 -19.66
C MET A 1 9.02 11.43 -19.55
N THR A 2 8.33 12.56 -19.65
CA THR A 2 8.92 13.88 -19.36
C THR A 2 8.81 14.18 -17.85
N TRP A 3 9.58 15.14 -17.34
CA TRP A 3 9.48 15.56 -15.94
C TRP A 3 8.08 16.08 -15.57
N ILE A 4 7.43 16.81 -16.48
CA ILE A 4 6.07 17.32 -16.29
C ILE A 4 5.10 16.15 -16.17
N GLN A 5 5.20 15.15 -17.06
CA GLN A 5 4.39 13.94 -17.00
C GLN A 5 4.59 13.18 -15.69
N ALA A 6 5.84 13.03 -15.22
CA ALA A 6 6.15 12.37 -13.97
C ALA A 6 5.56 13.10 -12.75
N ILE A 7 5.63 14.43 -12.70
CA ILE A 7 5.06 15.23 -11.60
C ILE A 7 3.53 15.13 -11.59
N VAL A 8 2.88 15.28 -12.74
CA VAL A 8 1.42 15.21 -12.85
C VAL A 8 0.90 13.83 -12.47
N LEU A 9 1.45 12.77 -13.07
CA LEU A 9 1.02 11.40 -12.79
C LEU A 9 1.39 10.97 -11.36
N GLY A 10 2.53 11.42 -10.84
CA GLY A 10 2.89 11.21 -9.43
C GLY A 10 1.90 11.87 -8.46
N ALA A 11 1.45 13.09 -8.77
CA ALA A 11 0.41 13.76 -7.97
C ALA A 11 -0.94 13.03 -8.05
N VAL A 12 -1.34 12.58 -9.24
CA VAL A 12 -2.56 11.79 -9.42
C VAL A 12 -2.51 10.50 -8.62
N GLN A 13 -1.41 9.73 -8.72
CA GLN A 13 -1.21 8.52 -7.94
C GLN A 13 -1.30 8.82 -6.44
N GLY A 14 -0.56 9.83 -5.95
CA GLY A 14 -0.54 10.20 -4.54
C GLY A 14 -1.89 10.62 -3.97
N LEU A 15 -2.71 11.32 -4.77
CA LEU A 15 -4.05 11.76 -4.35
C LEU A 15 -5.09 10.64 -4.41
N THR A 16 -4.94 9.70 -5.34
CA THR A 16 -5.98 8.70 -5.63
C THR A 16 -5.73 7.35 -4.96
N GLU A 17 -4.50 7.04 -4.53
CA GLU A 17 -4.18 5.75 -3.90
C GLU A 17 -4.88 5.55 -2.55
N PHE A 18 -5.00 6.62 -1.76
CA PHE A 18 -5.61 6.56 -0.42
C PHE A 18 -7.13 6.74 -0.44
N LEU A 19 -7.68 7.17 -1.57
CA LEU A 19 -9.12 7.33 -1.76
C LEU A 19 -9.68 6.08 -2.43
N PRO A 20 -10.87 5.60 -2.05
CA PRO A 20 -11.49 4.41 -2.63
C PRO A 20 -12.09 4.71 -4.03
N ILE A 21 -11.27 5.22 -4.95
CA ILE A 21 -11.67 5.71 -6.28
C ILE A 21 -10.85 5.11 -7.44
N SER A 22 -10.02 4.09 -7.16
CA SER A 22 -9.14 3.42 -8.14
C SER A 22 -8.05 4.31 -8.75
N SER A 23 -6.85 4.25 -8.18
CA SER A 23 -5.67 4.98 -8.65
C SER A 23 -5.23 4.53 -10.05
N SER A 24 -5.25 3.23 -10.34
CA SER A 24 -4.89 2.67 -11.65
C SER A 24 -5.78 3.18 -12.78
N GLY A 25 -7.08 3.35 -12.52
CA GLY A 25 -8.02 3.95 -13.46
C GLY A 25 -7.70 5.40 -13.76
N HIS A 26 -7.46 6.21 -12.71
CA HIS A 26 -7.09 7.62 -12.86
C HIS A 26 -5.76 7.79 -13.59
N MET A 27 -4.76 6.96 -13.29
CA MET A 27 -3.47 6.95 -13.98
C MET A 27 -3.62 6.69 -15.49
N ARG A 28 -4.44 5.70 -15.85
CA ARG A 28 -4.70 5.37 -17.26
C ARG A 28 -5.42 6.50 -17.99
N ILE A 29 -6.44 7.09 -17.39
CA ILE A 29 -7.24 8.17 -17.98
C ILE A 29 -6.39 9.44 -18.15
N VAL A 30 -5.72 9.88 -17.09
CA VAL A 30 -4.92 11.12 -17.13
C VAL A 30 -3.74 10.98 -18.09
N SER A 31 -3.07 9.82 -18.09
CA SER A 31 -1.95 9.61 -19.01
C SER A 31 -2.39 9.65 -20.47
N ALA A 32 -3.49 8.97 -20.81
CA ALA A 32 -4.02 8.97 -22.17
C ALA A 32 -4.48 10.35 -22.64
N ILE A 33 -5.20 11.11 -21.79
CA ILE A 33 -5.77 12.41 -22.18
C ILE A 33 -4.70 13.50 -22.28
N PHE A 34 -3.78 13.58 -21.31
CA PHE A 34 -2.83 14.69 -21.22
C PHE A 34 -1.51 14.42 -21.94
N PHE A 35 -1.15 13.15 -22.15
CA PHE A 35 0.16 12.77 -22.68
C PHE A 35 0.11 11.79 -23.85
N GLY A 36 -1.08 11.29 -24.24
CA GLY A 36 -1.28 10.44 -25.41
C GLY A 36 -0.75 9.01 -25.28
N ASP A 37 -0.12 8.67 -24.15
CA ASP A 37 0.55 7.39 -23.90
C ASP A 37 0.08 6.77 -22.59
N ASP A 38 0.35 5.47 -22.39
CA ASP A 38 0.20 4.82 -21.09
C ASP A 38 1.28 5.32 -20.11
N ALA A 39 0.94 5.44 -18.83
CA ALA A 39 1.90 5.78 -17.77
C ALA A 39 3.06 4.77 -17.74
N GLY A 40 2.78 3.52 -18.16
CA GLY A 40 3.75 2.44 -18.24
C GLY A 40 3.88 1.69 -16.91
N ALA A 41 3.90 0.36 -17.00
CA ALA A 41 3.89 -0.51 -15.82
C ALA A 41 5.01 -0.20 -14.82
N SER A 42 6.23 0.09 -15.31
CA SER A 42 7.36 0.41 -14.46
C SER A 42 7.17 1.73 -13.69
N PHE A 43 6.57 2.75 -14.30
CA PHE A 43 6.31 4.01 -13.61
C PHE A 43 5.24 3.84 -12.54
N THR A 44 4.12 3.19 -12.88
CA THR A 44 3.04 2.90 -11.93
C THR A 44 3.53 2.09 -10.74
N ALA A 45 4.39 1.08 -10.96
CA ALA A 45 4.98 0.30 -9.86
C ALA A 45 5.85 1.17 -8.95
N VAL A 46 6.68 2.05 -9.51
CA VAL A 46 7.55 2.95 -8.72
C VAL A 46 6.73 3.98 -7.94
N THR A 47 5.70 4.56 -8.53
CA THR A 47 4.86 5.55 -7.83
C THR A 47 3.99 4.91 -6.75
N GLN A 48 3.55 3.67 -6.92
CA GLN A 48 2.90 2.86 -5.87
C GLN A 48 3.83 2.64 -4.67
N LEU A 49 5.11 2.31 -4.90
CA LEU A 49 6.10 2.23 -3.82
C LEU A 49 6.26 3.59 -3.10
N GLY A 50 6.15 4.70 -3.83
CA GLY A 50 6.14 6.05 -3.24
C GLY A 50 4.96 6.28 -2.29
N THR A 51 3.75 5.87 -2.68
CA THR A 51 2.57 5.96 -1.82
C THR A 51 2.63 5.01 -0.63
N GLU A 52 3.19 3.81 -0.80
CA GLU A 52 3.44 2.88 0.30
C GLU A 52 4.46 3.45 1.30
N ALA A 53 5.56 4.02 0.80
CA ALA A 53 6.56 4.69 1.63
C ALA A 53 5.95 5.85 2.43
N ALA A 54 5.02 6.62 1.84
CA ALA A 54 4.32 7.69 2.55
C ALA A 54 3.50 7.15 3.74
N VAL A 55 2.82 6.00 3.58
CA VAL A 55 2.09 5.33 4.68
C VAL A 55 3.05 4.87 5.77
N LEU A 56 4.17 4.23 5.40
CA LEU A 56 5.17 3.77 6.35
C LEU A 56 5.77 4.93 7.16
N VAL A 57 6.05 6.06 6.53
CA VAL A 57 6.57 7.26 7.21
C VAL A 57 5.51 7.90 8.10
N TYR A 58 4.29 8.06 7.59
CA TYR A 58 3.19 8.69 8.33
C TYR A 58 2.82 7.89 9.59
N PHE A 59 2.68 6.57 9.47
CA PHE A 59 2.33 5.66 10.57
C PHE A 59 3.55 5.05 11.27
N ALA A 60 4.78 5.54 11.03
CA ALA A 60 6.01 4.93 11.55
C ALA A 60 5.97 4.70 13.07
N ARG A 61 5.44 5.67 13.82
CA ARG A 61 5.32 5.59 15.28
C ARG A 61 4.27 4.58 15.73
N ASP A 62 3.12 4.54 15.07
CA ASP A 62 2.06 3.57 15.37
C ASP A 62 2.50 2.15 15.03
N ILE A 63 3.16 1.96 13.88
CA ILE A 63 3.77 0.69 13.48
C ILE A 63 4.79 0.25 14.52
N ALA A 64 5.72 1.12 14.92
CA ALA A 64 6.73 0.79 15.93
C ALA A 64 6.08 0.41 17.28
N ARG A 65 5.02 1.11 17.70
CA ARG A 65 4.27 0.81 18.91
C ARG A 65 3.61 -0.57 18.84
N ILE A 66 2.87 -0.85 17.77
CA ILE A 66 2.17 -2.12 17.54
C ILE A 66 3.17 -3.29 17.48
N VAL A 67 4.24 -3.16 16.69
CA VAL A 67 5.26 -4.19 16.55
C VAL A 67 5.94 -4.49 17.88
N THR A 68 6.30 -3.44 18.64
CA THR A 68 6.93 -3.62 19.96
C THR A 68 5.99 -4.29 20.95
N ALA A 69 4.72 -3.86 21.02
CA ALA A 69 3.72 -4.47 21.89
C ALA A 69 3.45 -5.94 21.51
N TRP A 70 3.38 -6.23 20.20
CA TRP A 70 3.19 -7.58 19.68
C TRP A 70 4.31 -8.53 20.12
N PHE A 71 5.59 -8.13 19.94
CA PHE A 71 6.73 -8.92 20.41
C PHE A 71 6.72 -9.09 21.93
N ARG A 72 6.45 -8.03 22.70
CA ARG A 72 6.38 -8.11 24.17
C ARG A 72 5.32 -9.10 24.65
N GLY A 73 4.12 -9.08 24.08
CA GLY A 73 3.05 -10.01 24.45
C GLY A 73 3.28 -11.45 23.97
N LEU A 74 4.13 -11.64 22.94
CA LEU A 74 4.54 -12.97 22.50
C LEU A 74 5.41 -13.65 23.57
N PHE A 75 6.38 -12.91 24.14
CA PHE A 75 7.31 -13.41 25.16
C PHE A 75 6.81 -13.30 26.60
N ASN A 76 5.91 -12.36 26.90
CA ASN A 76 5.34 -12.18 28.25
C ASN A 76 3.80 -12.14 28.20
N ARG A 77 3.16 -13.09 28.90
CA ARG A 77 1.71 -13.24 28.94
C ARG A 77 0.98 -12.04 29.56
N GLU A 78 1.60 -11.31 30.47
CA GLU A 78 1.00 -10.15 31.15
C GLU A 78 0.69 -9.01 30.17
N HIS A 79 1.45 -8.92 29.07
CA HIS A 79 1.31 -7.85 28.07
C HIS A 79 0.25 -8.16 27.00
N ARG A 80 -0.42 -9.32 27.06
CA ARG A 80 -1.42 -9.72 26.06
C ARG A 80 -2.76 -9.02 26.18
N GLY A 81 -2.99 -8.32 27.30
CA GLY A 81 -4.18 -7.49 27.51
C GLY A 81 -4.15 -6.16 26.76
N ASP A 82 -2.98 -5.75 26.24
CA ASP A 82 -2.81 -4.50 25.50
C ASP A 82 -3.56 -4.55 24.15
N LEU A 83 -4.21 -3.44 23.81
CA LEU A 83 -4.85 -3.26 22.51
C LEU A 83 -3.81 -3.31 21.39
N ASP A 84 -2.62 -2.74 21.55
CA ASP A 84 -1.57 -2.74 20.53
C ASP A 84 -1.05 -4.17 20.25
N TYR A 85 -1.02 -5.05 21.26
CA TYR A 85 -0.71 -6.47 21.07
C TYR A 85 -1.76 -7.16 20.18
N ARG A 86 -3.05 -6.90 20.45
CA ARG A 86 -4.16 -7.47 19.67
C ARG A 86 -4.18 -6.90 18.24
N MET A 87 -3.87 -5.62 18.08
CA MET A 87 -3.75 -4.97 16.77
C MET A 87 -2.71 -5.68 15.89
N GLY A 88 -1.57 -6.10 16.44
CA GLY A 88 -0.58 -6.89 15.70
C GLY A 88 -1.18 -8.18 15.12
N TRP A 89 -1.98 -8.90 15.90
CA TRP A 89 -2.70 -10.09 15.40
C TRP A 89 -3.77 -9.75 14.38
N TYR A 90 -4.51 -8.66 14.55
CA TYR A 90 -5.52 -8.24 13.58
C TYR A 90 -4.91 -7.90 12.22
N VAL A 91 -3.75 -7.24 12.20
CA VAL A 91 -3.01 -6.98 10.96
C VAL A 91 -2.56 -8.30 10.33
N ILE A 92 -1.95 -9.21 11.09
CA ILE A 92 -1.51 -10.52 10.56
C ILE A 92 -2.69 -11.31 9.98
N ILE A 93 -3.77 -11.46 10.74
CA ILE A 93 -4.96 -12.21 10.32
C ILE A 93 -5.64 -11.52 9.13
N GLY A 94 -5.70 -10.19 9.10
CA GLY A 94 -6.26 -9.43 7.98
C GLY A 94 -5.47 -9.56 6.69
N THR A 95 -4.14 -9.68 6.78
CA THR A 95 -3.25 -9.78 5.60
C THR A 95 -3.17 -11.19 5.03
N ILE A 96 -3.33 -12.23 5.85
CA ILE A 96 -3.20 -13.64 5.40
C ILE A 96 -4.14 -13.97 4.23
N PRO A 97 -5.46 -13.68 4.26
CA PRO A 97 -6.35 -14.00 3.14
C PRO A 97 -5.93 -13.33 1.84
N VAL A 98 -5.52 -12.06 1.91
CA VAL A 98 -5.08 -11.30 0.73
C VAL A 98 -3.79 -11.89 0.17
N GLY A 99 -2.81 -12.23 1.01
CA GLY A 99 -1.56 -12.84 0.58
C GLY A 99 -1.75 -14.24 -0.01
N VAL A 100 -2.59 -15.08 0.62
CA VAL A 100 -2.86 -16.45 0.15
C VAL A 100 -3.63 -16.42 -1.17
N LEU A 101 -4.73 -15.68 -1.25
CA LEU A 101 -5.52 -15.58 -2.48
C LEU A 101 -4.71 -14.90 -3.59
N GLY A 102 -3.98 -13.83 -3.27
CA GLY A 102 -3.12 -13.14 -4.24
C GLY A 102 -2.02 -14.05 -4.80
N PHE A 103 -1.44 -14.94 -3.99
CA PHE A 103 -0.44 -15.90 -4.46
C PHE A 103 -1.05 -17.04 -5.30
N LEU A 104 -2.19 -17.59 -4.86
CA LEU A 104 -2.85 -18.71 -5.53
C LEU A 104 -3.47 -18.32 -6.87
N PHE A 105 -4.03 -17.12 -6.98
CA PHE A 105 -4.76 -16.63 -8.16
C PHE A 105 -3.97 -15.61 -9.00
N LYS A 106 -2.64 -15.54 -8.81
CA LYS A 106 -1.80 -14.53 -9.47
C LYS A 106 -1.87 -14.60 -11.01
N ASP A 107 -2.07 -15.79 -11.57
CA ASP A 107 -2.04 -16.02 -13.01
C ASP A 107 -3.38 -15.59 -13.64
N GLU A 108 -4.50 -15.85 -12.96
CA GLU A 108 -5.84 -15.42 -13.33
C GLU A 108 -6.02 -13.90 -13.21
N ILE A 109 -5.39 -13.26 -12.23
CA ILE A 109 -5.43 -11.80 -12.06
C ILE A 109 -4.62 -11.07 -13.16
N ARG A 110 -3.57 -11.73 -13.66
CA ARG A 110 -2.67 -11.15 -14.67
C ARG A 110 -3.15 -11.36 -16.11
N THR A 111 -4.06 -12.31 -16.33
CA THR A 111 -4.62 -12.68 -17.64
C THR A 111 -5.79 -11.77 -18.01
#